data_AF-A0A2V7V7Q9-F1
#
_entry.id   AF-A0A2V7V7Q9-F1
#
_cell.length_a   1.000
_cell.length_b   1.000
_cell.length_c   1.000
_cell.angle_alpha   90.00
_cell.angle_beta   90.00
_cell.angle_gamma   90.00
#
_symmetry.space_group_name_H-M   'P 1'
#
loop_
_entity.id
_entity.type
_entity.pdbx_description
1 polymer ?
#
loop_
_entity_poly.entity_id
_entity_poly.type
_entity_poly.pdbx_seq_one_letter_code
_entity_poly.pdbx_strand_id
1 'polypeptide(L)'
;MIPDRRGFLKSAAAAGMTTFAGLRPRAAADAEIEIDPSQPGPPINPHLYGHFIEHLGGVVYDGIWVGRDSKIPNLDGLRKQFVDDMKRIGAPNLRWPGGCFADGYHWRDGIGTAGKRPRTYHYWEHRMPQGRHAVEGNEFGTHEFMRLCRLVGAEPYLAANVGSGTP
;
A
#
# COMPACT_ATOMS: atom_id res chain seq x y z
N MET A 1 26.48 -54.23 -34.98
CA MET A 1 25.84 -54.98 -33.89
C MET A 1 24.69 -54.12 -33.38
N ILE A 2 23.47 -54.41 -33.82
CA ILE A 2 22.30 -53.53 -33.65
C ILE A 2 21.63 -53.87 -32.32
N PRO A 3 21.41 -52.92 -31.39
CA PRO A 3 20.77 -53.20 -30.11
C PRO A 3 19.34 -53.72 -30.30
N ASP A 4 18.99 -54.79 -29.58
CA ASP A 4 17.65 -55.39 -29.55
C ASP A 4 16.61 -54.37 -29.05
N ARG A 5 15.59 -54.12 -29.88
CA ARG A 5 14.45 -53.24 -29.57
C ARG A 5 13.72 -53.62 -28.27
N ARG A 6 13.80 -54.88 -27.84
CA ARG A 6 13.20 -55.35 -26.57
C ARG A 6 14.01 -54.94 -25.34
N GLY A 7 15.30 -54.63 -25.49
CA GLY A 7 16.13 -54.10 -24.41
C GLY A 7 15.83 -52.64 -24.09
N PHE A 8 15.62 -51.81 -25.11
CA PHE A 8 15.35 -50.37 -24.94
C PHE A 8 14.02 -50.09 -24.20
N LEU A 9 12.98 -50.88 -24.49
CA LEU A 9 11.69 -50.75 -23.81
C LEU A 9 11.72 -51.20 -22.34
N LYS A 10 12.63 -52.12 -21.97
CA LYS A 10 12.81 -52.53 -20.56
C LYS A 10 13.57 -51.48 -19.74
N SER A 11 14.52 -50.77 -20.35
CA SER A 11 15.24 -49.69 -19.68
C SER A 11 14.42 -48.40 -19.51
N ALA A 12 13.46 -48.13 -20.41
CA ALA A 12 12.58 -46.96 -20.31
C ALA A 12 11.53 -47.07 -19.18
N ALA A 13 11.17 -48.28 -18.75
CA ALA A 13 10.17 -48.48 -17.69
C ALA A 13 10.72 -48.24 -16.26
N ALA A 14 12.03 -48.25 -16.07
CA ALA A 14 12.66 -48.11 -14.74
C ALA A 14 13.00 -46.66 -14.35
N ALA A 15 12.95 -45.71 -15.29
CA ALA A 15 13.27 -44.30 -15.02
C ALA A 15 12.04 -43.41 -14.73
N GLY A 16 10.82 -43.97 -14.80
CA GLY A 16 9.56 -43.21 -14.69
C GLY A 16 8.84 -43.29 -13.34
N MET A 17 9.41 -43.96 -12.33
CA MET A 17 8.68 -44.33 -11.10
C MET A 17 9.22 -43.69 -9.80
N THR A 18 9.88 -42.53 -9.86
CA THR A 18 10.45 -41.88 -8.67
C THR A 18 9.93 -40.48 -8.35
N THR A 19 8.82 -40.01 -8.92
CA THR A 19 8.36 -38.62 -8.72
C THR A 19 6.97 -38.41 -8.12
N PHE A 20 6.36 -39.41 -7.45
CA PHE A 20 5.09 -39.20 -6.71
C PHE A 20 5.14 -39.54 -5.21
N ALA A 21 6.29 -39.92 -4.64
CA ALA A 21 6.39 -40.26 -3.21
C ALA A 21 6.42 -39.05 -2.25
N GLY A 22 6.22 -37.82 -2.74
CA GLY A 22 6.38 -36.60 -1.93
C GLY A 22 5.10 -35.80 -1.68
N LEU A 23 4.02 -36.02 -2.43
CA LEU A 23 2.76 -35.30 -2.24
C LEU A 23 1.83 -36.13 -1.37
N ARG A 24 2.08 -36.14 -0.04
CA ARG A 24 1.00 -36.46 0.89
C ARG A 24 -0.03 -35.35 0.76
N PRO A 25 -1.30 -35.64 0.40
CA PRO A 25 -2.35 -34.66 0.61
C PRO A 25 -2.32 -34.35 2.10
N ARG A 26 -1.91 -33.13 2.46
CA ARG A 26 -2.04 -32.66 3.82
C ARG A 26 -3.55 -32.55 4.03
N ALA A 27 -4.15 -33.58 4.64
CA ALA A 27 -5.53 -33.50 5.09
C ALA A 27 -5.64 -32.18 5.86
N ALA A 28 -6.59 -31.33 5.49
CA ALA A 28 -6.91 -30.18 6.31
C ALA A 28 -7.15 -30.72 7.73
N ALA A 29 -6.52 -30.11 8.74
CA ALA A 29 -6.82 -30.50 10.11
C ALA A 29 -8.31 -30.26 10.35
N ASP A 30 -8.99 -31.24 10.96
CA ASP A 30 -10.37 -31.04 11.38
C ASP A 30 -10.41 -29.90 12.40
N ALA A 31 -11.35 -28.96 12.23
CA ALA A 31 -11.58 -27.85 13.13
C ALA A 31 -13.08 -27.79 13.47
N GLU A 32 -13.37 -27.72 14.75
CA GLU A 32 -14.73 -27.50 15.26
C GLU A 32 -14.85 -26.04 15.71
N ILE A 33 -15.91 -25.36 15.28
CA ILE A 33 -16.18 -23.95 15.58
C ILE A 33 -17.62 -23.85 16.11
N GLU A 34 -17.78 -23.31 17.30
CA GLU A 34 -19.08 -22.95 17.89
C GLU A 34 -19.28 -21.43 17.82
N ILE A 35 -20.47 -20.99 17.42
CA ILE A 35 -20.85 -19.57 17.31
C ILE A 35 -22.13 -19.36 18.13
N ASP A 36 -22.02 -18.59 19.23
CA ASP A 36 -23.16 -18.21 20.06
C ASP A 36 -23.56 -16.74 19.80
N PRO A 37 -24.63 -16.47 19.02
CA PRO A 37 -25.09 -15.11 18.75
C PRO A 37 -25.82 -14.47 19.95
N SER A 38 -26.12 -15.22 21.02
CA SER A 38 -26.80 -14.70 22.22
C SER A 38 -25.84 -13.98 23.19
N GLN A 39 -24.53 -14.13 22.99
CA GLN A 39 -23.48 -13.51 23.80
C GLN A 39 -22.64 -12.53 22.96
N PRO A 40 -23.14 -11.30 22.69
CA PRO A 40 -22.38 -10.33 21.92
C PRO A 40 -21.12 -9.90 22.67
N GLY A 41 -19.98 -9.89 21.97
CA GLY A 41 -18.73 -9.32 22.47
C GLY A 41 -18.71 -7.79 22.42
N PRO A 42 -17.58 -7.17 22.80
CA PRO A 42 -17.37 -5.73 22.64
C PRO A 42 -17.49 -5.30 21.17
N PRO A 43 -17.90 -4.04 20.89
CA PRO A 43 -17.95 -3.54 19.53
C PRO A 43 -16.56 -3.52 18.89
N ILE A 44 -16.47 -3.96 17.64
CA ILE A 44 -15.25 -3.87 16.84
C ILE A 44 -15.12 -2.43 16.37
N ASN A 45 -14.10 -1.71 16.87
CA ASN A 45 -13.88 -0.31 16.52
C ASN A 45 -13.58 -0.18 15.00
N PRO A 46 -14.31 0.66 14.25
CA PRO A 46 -14.07 0.85 12.82
C PRO A 46 -12.62 1.24 12.50
N HIS A 47 -11.95 2.02 13.35
CA HIS A 47 -10.59 2.48 13.15
C HIS A 47 -9.53 1.36 13.15
N LEU A 48 -9.89 0.12 13.51
CA LEU A 48 -9.04 -1.06 13.25
C LEU A 48 -8.80 -1.28 11.76
N TYR A 49 -9.71 -0.81 10.91
CA TYR A 49 -9.60 -0.82 9.45
C TYR A 49 -9.03 0.51 8.90
N GLY A 50 -8.27 1.25 9.73
CA GLY A 50 -7.60 2.47 9.31
C GLY A 50 -6.53 2.23 8.24
N HIS A 51 -6.27 3.26 7.44
CA HIS A 51 -5.29 3.19 6.36
C HIS A 51 -4.11 4.12 6.60
N PHE A 52 -2.99 3.82 5.93
CA PHE A 52 -1.74 4.54 6.09
C PHE A 52 -1.20 5.01 4.73
N ILE A 53 -0.84 6.29 4.67
CA ILE A 53 -0.34 7.00 3.49
C ILE A 53 0.98 7.66 3.89
N GLU A 54 2.07 7.24 3.26
CA GLU A 54 3.37 7.87 3.40
C GLU A 54 3.80 8.52 2.09
N HIS A 55 4.52 9.64 2.17
CA HIS A 55 5.32 10.16 1.07
C HIS A 55 6.45 9.16 0.75
N LEU A 56 6.11 8.14 -0.02
CA LEU A 56 6.95 7.01 -0.37
C LEU A 56 6.64 6.57 -1.80
N GLY A 57 7.58 6.83 -2.71
CA GLY A 57 7.50 6.37 -4.09
C GLY A 57 6.19 6.81 -4.77
N GLY A 58 5.48 5.84 -5.35
CA GLY A 58 4.23 6.09 -6.08
C GLY A 58 2.96 6.17 -5.22
N VAL A 59 3.06 6.15 -3.88
CA VAL A 59 1.88 6.15 -3.00
C VAL A 59 1.14 7.49 -3.07
N VAL A 60 1.84 8.59 -2.80
CA VAL A 60 1.26 9.94 -2.88
C VAL A 60 1.26 10.41 -4.33
N TYR A 61 2.44 10.61 -4.92
CA TYR A 61 2.56 11.04 -6.31
C TYR A 61 2.29 9.88 -7.26
N ASP A 62 1.47 10.10 -8.28
CA ASP A 62 0.82 9.07 -9.11
C ASP A 62 -0.36 8.41 -8.39
N GLY A 63 -0.16 7.74 -7.24
CA GLY A 63 -1.21 6.98 -6.55
C GLY A 63 -2.42 7.81 -6.11
N ILE A 64 -2.19 8.95 -5.45
CA ILE A 64 -3.23 9.81 -4.86
C ILE A 64 -3.26 11.17 -5.55
N TRP A 65 -2.12 11.83 -5.65
CA TRP A 65 -1.92 13.12 -6.30
C TRP A 65 -1.42 12.92 -7.72
N VAL A 66 -2.25 13.32 -8.68
CA VAL A 66 -1.89 13.31 -10.11
C VAL A 66 -1.68 14.70 -10.67
N GLY A 67 -1.99 15.75 -9.91
CA GLY A 67 -1.93 17.15 -10.34
C GLY A 67 -3.22 17.61 -11.04
N ARG A 68 -3.55 18.90 -10.92
CA ARG A 68 -4.83 19.47 -11.40
C ARG A 68 -4.99 19.38 -12.92
N ASP A 69 -3.90 19.62 -13.64
CA ASP A 69 -3.87 19.60 -15.12
C ASP A 69 -3.63 18.20 -15.71
N SER A 70 -3.68 17.17 -14.87
CA SER A 70 -3.49 15.79 -15.30
C SER A 70 -4.63 15.32 -16.21
N LYS A 71 -4.27 14.55 -17.24
CA LYS A 71 -5.23 13.82 -18.08
C LYS A 71 -5.92 12.68 -17.31
N ILE A 72 -5.36 12.27 -16.17
CA ILE A 72 -5.98 11.27 -15.30
C ILE A 72 -7.18 11.94 -14.60
N PRO A 73 -8.38 11.32 -14.63
CA PRO A 73 -9.56 11.86 -13.97
C PRO A 73 -9.28 12.19 -12.50
N ASN A 74 -9.49 13.45 -12.12
CA ASN A 74 -9.12 13.96 -10.81
C ASN A 74 -10.14 14.96 -10.26
N LEU A 75 -10.09 15.14 -8.94
CA LEU A 75 -10.85 16.12 -8.17
C LEU A 75 -9.83 17.10 -7.57
N ASP A 76 -9.60 18.25 -8.21
CA ASP A 76 -8.56 19.24 -7.85
C ASP A 76 -7.17 18.63 -7.62
N GLY A 77 -6.76 17.71 -8.49
CA GLY A 77 -5.47 17.03 -8.45
C GLY A 77 -5.46 15.68 -7.72
N LEU A 78 -6.51 15.36 -6.95
CA LEU A 78 -6.67 14.06 -6.31
C LEU A 78 -7.25 13.06 -7.31
N ARG A 79 -6.58 11.92 -7.54
CA ARG A 79 -7.05 10.86 -8.44
C ARG A 79 -8.46 10.42 -8.05
N LYS A 80 -9.43 10.59 -8.96
CA LYS A 80 -10.84 10.32 -8.70
C LYS A 80 -11.06 8.85 -8.31
N GLN A 81 -10.40 7.93 -9.00
CA GLN A 81 -10.50 6.49 -8.73
C GLN A 81 -10.12 6.16 -7.28
N PHE A 82 -9.03 6.72 -6.76
CA PHE A 82 -8.62 6.50 -5.37
C PHE A 82 -9.69 6.98 -4.39
N VAL A 83 -10.22 8.19 -4.61
CA VAL A 83 -11.29 8.75 -3.77
C VAL A 83 -12.53 7.84 -3.78
N ASP A 84 -12.96 7.37 -4.94
CA ASP A 84 -14.14 6.53 -5.08
C ASP A 84 -13.95 5.15 -4.44
N ASP A 85 -12.76 4.55 -4.57
CA ASP A 85 -12.44 3.27 -3.96
C ASP A 85 -12.38 3.36 -2.44
N MET A 86 -11.76 4.40 -1.90
CA MET A 86 -11.68 4.61 -0.44
C MET A 86 -13.06 4.87 0.17
N LYS A 87 -13.95 5.57 -0.55
CA LYS A 87 -15.37 5.68 -0.17
C LYS A 87 -16.07 4.34 -0.16
N ARG A 88 -15.88 3.56 -1.22
CA ARG A 88 -16.56 2.26 -1.41
C ARG A 88 -16.22 1.26 -0.32
N ILE A 89 -14.99 1.26 0.17
CA ILE A 89 -14.56 0.40 1.28
C ILE A 89 -14.91 0.98 2.67
N GLY A 90 -15.48 2.18 2.74
CA GLY A 90 -15.83 2.83 4.00
C GLY A 90 -14.62 3.15 4.87
N ALA A 91 -13.54 3.65 4.26
CA ALA A 91 -12.29 3.93 4.96
C ALA A 91 -12.51 4.88 6.17
N PRO A 92 -12.23 4.45 7.40
CA PRO A 92 -12.63 5.19 8.60
C PRO A 92 -11.67 6.34 8.92
N ASN A 93 -10.36 6.12 8.73
CA ASN A 93 -9.33 7.14 8.90
C ASN A 93 -8.17 6.92 7.93
N LEU A 94 -7.42 8.00 7.68
CA LEU A 94 -6.20 7.99 6.89
C LEU A 94 -5.07 8.58 7.73
N ARG A 95 -3.97 7.85 7.94
CA ARG A 95 -2.75 8.36 8.57
C ARG A 95 -1.78 8.94 7.54
N TRP A 96 -1.26 10.14 7.78
CA TRP A 96 -0.32 10.87 6.91
C TRP A 96 0.55 11.85 7.74
N PRO A 97 1.78 12.25 7.36
CA PRO A 97 2.50 12.06 6.09
C PRO A 97 3.43 10.85 6.02
N GLY A 98 3.51 10.05 7.08
CA GLY A 98 4.39 8.89 7.07
C GLY A 98 4.78 8.38 8.45
N GLY A 99 5.48 7.25 8.45
CA GLY A 99 6.22 6.77 9.60
C GLY A 99 7.52 7.55 9.66
N CYS A 100 8.52 7.09 8.92
CA CYS A 100 9.84 7.71 8.93
C CYS A 100 9.85 9.08 8.24
N PHE A 101 9.07 9.27 7.16
CA PHE A 101 8.98 10.57 6.50
C PHE A 101 8.44 11.67 7.44
N ALA A 102 7.50 11.34 8.34
CA ALA A 102 6.92 12.34 9.23
C ALA A 102 7.95 12.98 10.16
N ASP A 103 8.94 12.22 10.64
CA ASP A 103 10.01 12.73 11.50
C ASP A 103 11.03 13.62 10.79
N GLY A 104 10.96 13.74 9.46
CA GLY A 104 11.73 14.70 8.67
C GLY A 104 10.87 15.79 8.02
N TYR A 105 9.55 15.74 8.19
CA TYR A 105 8.63 16.62 7.49
C TYR A 105 8.39 17.91 8.28
N HIS A 106 8.59 19.07 7.63
CA HIS A 106 8.23 20.37 8.18
C HIS A 106 6.95 20.86 7.52
N TRP A 107 5.83 20.81 8.25
CA TRP A 107 4.49 21.01 7.68
C TRP A 107 4.27 22.33 6.92
N ARG A 108 5.06 23.37 7.22
CA ARG A 108 5.02 24.66 6.51
C ARG A 108 5.54 24.57 5.08
N ASP A 109 6.32 23.55 4.75
CA ASP A 109 6.79 23.30 3.40
C ASP A 109 5.64 22.85 2.48
N GLY A 110 4.62 22.20 3.04
CA GLY A 110 3.44 21.73 2.31
C GLY A 110 2.24 22.68 2.29
N ILE A 111 2.41 23.96 2.63
CA ILE A 111 1.33 24.96 2.58
C ILE A 111 1.69 26.16 1.70
N GLY A 112 0.69 27.00 1.39
CA GLY A 112 0.87 28.16 0.53
C GLY A 112 0.76 27.83 -0.96
N THR A 113 1.21 28.75 -1.80
CA THR A 113 1.08 28.64 -3.27
C THR A 113 1.90 27.46 -3.77
N ALA A 114 1.27 26.48 -4.42
CA ALA A 114 1.91 25.22 -4.82
C ALA A 114 3.25 25.40 -5.56
N GLY A 115 3.31 26.30 -6.55
CA GLY A 115 4.55 26.57 -7.30
C GLY A 115 5.66 27.31 -6.54
N LYS A 116 5.41 27.70 -5.27
CA LYS A 116 6.40 28.34 -4.38
C LYS A 116 6.80 27.46 -3.19
N ARG A 117 6.24 26.26 -3.08
CA ARG A 117 6.60 25.32 -2.01
C ARG A 117 8.02 24.80 -2.26
N PRO A 118 8.84 24.64 -1.20
CA PRO A 118 10.21 24.19 -1.36
C PRO A 118 10.23 22.74 -1.84
N ARG A 119 11.24 22.42 -2.66
CA ARG A 119 11.58 21.05 -3.02
C ARG A 119 12.57 20.51 -2.00
N THR A 120 12.24 19.39 -1.37
CA THR A 120 13.03 18.81 -0.28
C THR A 120 13.52 17.40 -0.62
N TYR A 121 14.41 16.86 0.22
CA TYR A 121 14.85 15.47 0.12
C TYR A 121 13.67 14.52 0.36
N HIS A 122 13.52 13.52 -0.49
CA HIS A 122 12.56 12.45 -0.26
C HIS A 122 13.22 11.38 0.62
N TYR A 123 12.69 11.15 1.83
CA TYR A 123 13.29 10.28 2.85
C TYR A 123 13.75 8.91 2.30
N TRP A 124 12.97 8.33 1.41
CA TRP A 124 13.20 7.00 0.84
C TRP A 124 14.06 6.98 -0.43
N GLU A 125 14.55 8.13 -0.93
CA GLU A 125 15.27 8.23 -2.21
C GLU A 125 16.37 7.16 -2.36
N HIS A 126 17.19 6.98 -1.33
CA HIS A 126 18.31 6.03 -1.33
C HIS A 126 17.88 4.54 -1.40
N ARG A 127 16.59 4.24 -1.25
CA ARG A 127 16.00 2.90 -1.34
C ARG A 127 15.11 2.73 -2.59
N MET A 128 14.96 3.78 -3.41
CA MET A 128 14.13 3.78 -4.60
C MET A 128 14.97 3.56 -5.87
N PRO A 129 14.37 3.05 -6.97
CA PRO A 129 15.05 3.01 -8.26
C PRO A 129 15.54 4.40 -8.69
N GLN A 130 16.78 4.49 -9.17
CA GLN A 130 17.37 5.75 -9.58
C GLN A 130 16.52 6.46 -10.64
N GLY A 131 16.33 7.78 -10.48
CA GLY A 131 15.58 8.61 -11.41
C GLY A 131 14.06 8.64 -11.19
N ARG A 132 13.51 7.88 -10.22
CA ARG A 132 12.09 7.97 -9.84
C ARG A 132 11.90 8.62 -8.47
N HIS A 133 11.03 9.62 -8.40
CA HIS A 133 10.61 10.29 -7.15
C HIS A 133 11.79 10.75 -6.26
N ALA A 134 12.88 11.20 -6.89
CA ALA A 134 14.11 11.59 -6.20
C ALA A 134 13.93 12.80 -5.27
N VAL A 135 12.95 13.67 -5.55
CA VAL A 135 12.74 14.92 -4.84
C VAL A 135 11.29 15.02 -4.40
N GLU A 136 11.07 15.43 -3.16
CA GLU A 136 9.76 15.75 -2.61
C GLU A 136 9.36 17.17 -3.03
N GLY A 137 8.28 17.29 -3.80
CA GLY A 137 7.80 18.57 -4.34
C GLY A 137 6.91 19.37 -3.39
N ASN A 138 6.40 18.74 -2.33
CA ASN A 138 5.43 19.28 -1.38
C ASN A 138 4.12 19.80 -2.05
N GLU A 139 3.81 19.32 -3.26
CA GLU A 139 2.58 19.67 -3.98
C GLU A 139 1.35 19.09 -3.29
N PHE A 140 1.49 17.90 -2.72
CA PHE A 140 0.50 17.31 -1.81
C PHE A 140 0.92 17.61 -0.37
N GLY A 141 0.26 18.58 0.26
CA GLY A 141 0.53 18.94 1.65
C GLY A 141 -0.75 18.96 2.49
N THR A 142 -0.74 19.77 3.55
CA THR A 142 -1.81 19.76 4.57
C THR A 142 -3.19 20.03 3.99
N HIS A 143 -3.33 20.99 3.07
CA HIS A 143 -4.63 21.33 2.47
C HIS A 143 -5.15 20.21 1.55
N GLU A 144 -4.25 19.62 0.75
CA GLU A 144 -4.58 18.53 -0.16
C GLU A 144 -4.97 17.26 0.61
N PHE A 145 -4.24 16.92 1.68
CA PHE A 145 -4.57 15.80 2.57
C PHE A 145 -5.91 15.98 3.28
N MET A 146 -6.17 17.17 3.82
CA MET A 146 -7.45 17.48 4.46
C MET A 146 -8.62 17.43 3.46
N ARG A 147 -8.38 17.85 2.20
CA ARG A 147 -9.38 17.73 1.13
C ARG A 147 -9.65 16.28 0.77
N LEU A 148 -8.61 15.45 0.70
CA LEU A 148 -8.74 14.01 0.48
C LEU A 148 -9.63 13.37 1.56
N CYS A 149 -9.35 13.64 2.84
CA CYS A 149 -10.13 13.11 3.96
C CYS A 149 -11.62 13.51 3.85
N ARG A 150 -11.90 14.79 3.58
CA ARG A 150 -13.27 15.28 3.36
C ARG A 150 -13.96 14.61 2.18
N LEU A 151 -13.24 14.43 1.07
CA LEU A 151 -13.82 13.77 -0.09
C LEU A 151 -14.14 12.33 0.23
N VAL A 152 -13.21 11.57 0.83
CA VAL A 152 -13.40 10.15 1.18
C VAL A 152 -14.47 9.97 2.26
N GLY A 153 -14.65 10.95 3.15
CA GLY A 153 -15.44 10.78 4.36
C GLY A 153 -14.66 10.09 5.48
N ALA A 154 -13.32 10.14 5.43
CA ALA A 154 -12.43 9.56 6.42
C ALA A 154 -11.94 10.62 7.40
N GLU A 155 -11.66 10.20 8.64
CA GLU A 155 -11.04 11.07 9.64
C GLU A 155 -9.53 11.26 9.35
N PRO A 156 -9.00 12.50 9.49
CA PRO A 156 -7.58 12.74 9.35
C PRO A 156 -6.81 12.29 10.60
N TYR A 157 -5.84 11.39 10.43
CA TYR A 157 -4.83 11.07 11.44
C TYR A 157 -3.48 11.68 11.00
N LEU A 158 -3.09 12.80 11.62
CA LEU A 158 -1.79 13.42 11.38
C LEU A 158 -0.68 12.78 12.23
N ALA A 159 0.41 12.39 11.59
CA ALA A 159 1.68 12.07 12.24
C ALA A 159 2.54 13.34 12.29
N ALA A 160 2.87 13.79 13.50
CA ALA A 160 3.67 14.99 13.72
C ALA A 160 5.16 14.66 13.79
N ASN A 161 5.98 15.62 13.33
CA ASN A 161 7.43 15.52 13.43
C ASN A 161 7.89 15.77 14.87
N VAL A 162 8.43 14.75 15.52
CA VAL A 162 9.12 14.88 16.82
C VAL A 162 10.62 14.69 16.67
N GLY A 163 11.07 13.93 15.65
CA GLY A 163 12.50 13.63 15.45
C GLY A 163 13.37 14.84 15.10
N SER A 164 12.94 15.68 14.16
CA SER A 164 13.69 16.89 13.72
C SER A 164 12.91 18.19 13.87
N GLY A 165 11.67 18.11 14.36
CA GLY A 165 10.79 19.25 14.60
C GLY A 165 11.09 20.00 15.90
N THR A 166 10.37 21.09 16.09
CA THR A 166 10.32 21.82 17.38
C THR A 166 8.91 21.72 17.96
N PRO A 167 8.76 21.66 19.30
CA PRO A 167 7.46 21.75 19.96
C PRO A 167 6.68 23.04 19.63
#